data_AF-A0A4S2IQ14-F1
#
_entry.id   AF-A0A4S2IQ14-F1
#
_cell.length_a   1.000
_cell.length_b   1.000
_cell.length_c   1.000
_cell.angle_alpha   90.00
_cell.angle_beta   90.00
_cell.angle_gamma   90.00
#
_symmetry.space_group_name_H-M   'P 1'
#
loop_
_entity.id
_entity.type
_entity.pdbx_description
1 polymer ?
#
loop_
_entity_poly.entity_id
_entity_poly.type
_entity_poly.pdbx_seq_one_letter_code
_entity_poly.pdbx_strand_id
1 'polypeptide(L)'
;MPSSTSTAIATAFRVDDFVLYRDPEQFWRGEPGHTFVCRVSTVVRFTSGESRYNLLPLAGGVVREVQGDYMRLLPPVDAMRDIDTAPLNAADAADGMTAAAMAWLAQQAATANRRPELPPH
;
A
#
# COMPACT_ATOMS: atom_id res chain seq x y z
N MET A 1 5.05 -18.47 16.22
CA MET A 1 4.43 -17.66 15.16
C MET A 1 3.33 -16.84 15.82
N PRO A 2 3.49 -15.53 16.10
CA PRO A 2 2.38 -14.74 16.59
C PRO A 2 1.43 -14.46 15.41
N SER A 3 0.20 -14.97 15.51
CA SER A 3 -0.89 -14.66 14.58
C SER A 3 -1.27 -13.19 14.76
N SER A 4 -1.08 -12.38 13.73
CA SER A 4 -1.61 -11.01 13.69
C SER A 4 -3.13 -11.09 13.56
N THR A 5 -3.83 -11.15 14.69
CA THR A 5 -5.27 -10.93 14.71
C THR A 5 -5.50 -9.47 14.37
N SER A 6 -5.65 -9.18 13.08
CA SER A 6 -6.19 -7.92 12.60
C SER A 6 -7.65 -7.89 13.01
N THR A 7 -7.90 -7.48 14.25
CA THR A 7 -9.23 -7.08 14.71
C THR A 7 -9.65 -5.94 13.79
N ALA A 8 -10.38 -6.26 12.72
CA ALA A 8 -11.08 -5.28 11.93
C ALA A 8 -12.15 -4.70 12.86
N ILE A 9 -11.75 -3.72 13.67
CA ILE A 9 -12.71 -2.81 14.28
C ILE A 9 -13.45 -2.25 13.08
N ALA A 10 -14.74 -2.55 12.99
CA ALA A 10 -15.64 -1.95 12.03
C ALA A 10 -15.56 -0.44 12.26
N THR A 11 -14.61 0.20 11.58
CA THR A 11 -14.27 1.58 11.80
C THR A 11 -15.35 2.33 11.05
N ALA A 12 -16.27 2.95 11.78
CA ALA A 12 -17.33 3.73 11.17
C ALA A 12 -16.69 4.89 10.40
N PHE A 13 -16.51 4.72 9.08
CA PHE A 13 -15.94 5.73 8.22
C PHE A 13 -16.87 6.95 8.14
N ARG A 14 -16.28 8.13 8.15
CA ARG A 14 -16.98 9.41 8.05
C ARG A 14 -16.81 9.98 6.65
N VAL A 15 -17.73 10.88 6.29
CA VAL A 15 -17.57 11.68 5.07
C VAL A 15 -16.28 12.48 5.18
N ASP A 16 -15.58 12.60 4.05
CA ASP A 16 -14.26 13.22 3.88
C ASP A 16 -13.07 12.43 4.45
N ASP A 17 -13.29 11.25 5.06
CA ASP A 17 -12.18 10.36 5.42
C ASP A 17 -11.48 9.84 4.15
N PHE A 18 -10.14 9.81 4.20
CA PHE A 18 -9.34 9.11 3.21
C PHE A 18 -9.19 7.64 3.62
N VAL A 19 -9.47 6.77 2.66
CA VAL A 19 -9.50 5.33 2.86
C VAL A 19 -8.76 4.64 1.72
N LEU A 20 -8.03 3.58 2.06
CA LEU A 20 -7.55 2.61 1.10
C LEU A 20 -8.71 1.67 0.79
N TYR A 21 -9.16 1.64 -0.45
CA TYR A 21 -10.17 0.71 -0.92
C TYR A 21 -9.52 -0.40 -1.74
N ARG A 22 -9.94 -1.64 -1.49
CA ARG A 22 -9.57 -2.81 -2.31
C ARG A 22 -10.81 -3.34 -3.00
N ASP A 23 -10.84 -3.27 -4.32
CA ASP A 23 -11.90 -3.87 -5.13
C ASP A 23 -11.73 -5.40 -5.16
N PRO A 24 -12.64 -6.16 -4.51
CA PRO A 24 -12.51 -7.61 -4.47
C PRO A 24 -12.75 -8.24 -5.84
N GLU A 25 -13.63 -7.68 -6.67
CA GLU A 25 -13.92 -8.24 -7.99
C GLU A 25 -12.72 -8.12 -8.91
N GLN A 26 -12.12 -6.93 -8.98
CA GLN A 26 -10.89 -6.72 -9.77
C GLN A 26 -9.74 -7.57 -9.24
N PHE A 27 -9.59 -7.65 -7.92
CA PHE A 27 -8.56 -8.49 -7.30
C PHE A 27 -8.70 -9.96 -7.71
N TRP A 28 -9.92 -10.52 -7.63
CA TRP A 28 -10.16 -11.92 -8.00
C TRP A 28 -10.04 -12.18 -9.51
N ARG A 29 -10.26 -11.16 -10.34
CA ARG A 29 -9.99 -11.22 -11.79
C ARG A 29 -8.51 -11.07 -12.14
N GLY A 30 -7.65 -10.72 -11.17
CA GLY A 30 -6.24 -10.44 -11.39
C GLY A 30 -6.00 -9.14 -12.17
N GLU A 31 -6.96 -8.23 -12.16
CA GLU A 31 -6.85 -6.94 -12.85
C GLU A 31 -5.96 -5.97 -12.05
N PRO A 32 -5.09 -5.19 -12.71
CA PRO A 32 -4.30 -4.17 -12.03
C PRO A 32 -5.20 -3.04 -11.51
N GLY A 33 -4.72 -2.28 -10.53
CA GLY A 33 -5.50 -1.16 -10.00
C GLY A 33 -6.63 -1.58 -9.05
N HIS A 34 -6.63 -2.82 -8.56
CA HIS A 34 -7.60 -3.31 -7.59
C HIS A 34 -7.43 -2.69 -6.17
N THR A 35 -6.41 -1.88 -5.91
CA THR A 35 -6.21 -1.17 -4.63
C THR A 35 -5.86 0.28 -4.90
N PHE A 36 -6.63 1.21 -4.35
CA PHE A 36 -6.43 2.65 -4.55
C PHE A 36 -7.01 3.48 -3.41
N VAL A 37 -6.55 4.73 -3.32
CA VAL A 37 -7.00 5.67 -2.29
C VAL A 37 -8.24 6.42 -2.77
N CYS A 38 -9.22 6.51 -1.87
CA CYS A 38 -10.49 7.18 -2.08
C CYS A 38 -10.80 8.13 -0.94
N ARG A 39 -11.63 9.13 -1.22
CA ARG A 39 -12.34 9.91 -0.21
C ARG A 39 -13.76 9.39 -0.05
N VAL A 40 -14.24 9.21 1.17
CA VAL A 40 -15.64 8.86 1.44
C VAL A 40 -16.53 10.07 1.13
N SER A 41 -17.44 9.92 0.17
CA SER A 41 -18.37 11.00 -0.21
C SER A 41 -19.70 10.92 0.51
N THR A 42 -20.21 9.72 0.77
CA THR A 42 -21.51 9.53 1.43
C THR A 42 -21.54 8.20 2.16
N VAL A 43 -22.20 8.18 3.31
CA VAL A 43 -22.52 6.97 4.06
C VAL A 43 -24.00 6.67 3.87
N VAL A 44 -24.31 5.55 3.23
CA VAL A 44 -25.68 5.06 3.02
C VAL A 44 -25.99 4.04 4.10
N ARG A 45 -27.00 4.33 4.92
CA ARG A 45 -27.47 3.42 5.97
C ARG A 45 -28.73 2.72 5.51
N PHE A 46 -28.70 1.39 5.48
CA PHE A 46 -29.84 0.58 5.12
C PHE A 46 -30.69 0.25 6.35
N THR A 47 -31.98 -0.03 6.13
CA THR A 47 -32.90 -0.46 7.18
C THR A 47 -32.52 -1.80 7.81
N SER A 48 -31.70 -2.61 7.12
CA SER A 48 -31.08 -3.83 7.64
C SER A 48 -30.02 -3.58 8.73
N GLY A 49 -29.62 -2.32 8.95
CA GLY A 49 -28.53 -1.95 9.84
C GLY A 49 -27.14 -1.95 9.18
N GLU A 50 -27.05 -2.41 7.92
CA GLU A 50 -25.81 -2.33 7.15
C GLU A 50 -25.51 -0.89 6.71
N SER A 51 -24.23 -0.53 6.74
CA SER A 51 -23.73 0.72 6.16
C SER A 51 -22.93 0.43 4.89
N ARG A 52 -23.24 1.16 3.82
CA ARG A 52 -22.45 1.18 2.59
C ARG A 52 -21.88 2.57 2.35
N TYR A 53 -20.81 2.63 1.58
CA TYR A 53 -20.05 3.84 1.37
C TYR A 53 -19.95 4.16 -0.11
N ASN A 54 -20.21 5.41 -0.46
CA ASN A 54 -19.87 5.94 -1.76
C ASN A 54 -18.48 6.58 -1.65
N LEU A 55 -17.61 6.25 -2.60
CA LEU A 55 -16.21 6.63 -2.62
C LEU A 55 -15.91 7.47 -3.86
N LEU A 56 -15.06 8.45 -3.71
CA LEU A 56 -14.48 9.26 -4.78
C LEU A 56 -12.99 8.91 -4.88
N PRO A 57 -12.58 8.11 -5.88
CA PRO A 57 -11.16 7.84 -6.13
C PRO A 57 -10.41 9.12 -6.45
N LEU A 58 -9.15 9.21 -6.02
CA LEU A 58 -8.30 10.37 -6.32
C LEU A 58 -8.04 10.55 -7.83
N ALA A 59 -8.05 9.47 -8.59
CA ALA A 59 -7.92 9.47 -10.05
C ALA A 59 -9.20 9.94 -10.78
N GLY A 60 -10.28 10.20 -10.05
CA GLY A 60 -11.59 10.55 -10.61
C GLY A 60 -12.56 9.37 -10.68
N GLY A 61 -13.82 9.68 -11.00
CA GLY A 61 -14.92 8.73 -11.01
C GLY A 61 -15.65 8.60 -9.67
N VAL A 62 -16.47 7.55 -9.55
CA VAL A 62 -17.22 7.24 -8.33
C VAL A 62 -17.37 5.73 -8.18
N VAL A 63 -17.14 5.22 -6.98
CA VAL A 63 -17.45 3.84 -6.60
C VAL A 63 -18.61 3.90 -5.62
N ARG A 64 -19.66 3.11 -5.85
CA ARG A 64 -20.91 3.20 -5.09
C ARG A 64 -21.13 1.96 -4.26
N GLU A 65 -21.83 2.14 -3.14
CA GLU A 65 -22.38 1.06 -2.30
C GLU A 65 -21.34 0.03 -1.80
N VAL A 66 -20.14 0.52 -1.53
CA VAL A 66 -19.00 -0.28 -1.08
C VAL A 66 -19.20 -0.76 0.35
N GLN A 67 -18.76 -1.99 0.64
CA GLN A 67 -18.74 -2.53 2.01
C GLN A 67 -17.55 -2.00 2.78
N GLY A 68 -17.77 -1.66 4.06
CA GLY A 68 -16.70 -1.21 4.96
C GLY A 68 -15.57 -2.23 5.15
N ASP A 69 -15.85 -3.52 4.99
CA ASP A 69 -14.87 -4.60 5.17
C ASP A 69 -13.74 -4.59 4.12
N TYR A 70 -13.98 -3.95 2.97
CA TYR A 70 -12.99 -3.77 1.90
C TYR A 70 -12.30 -2.40 1.96
N MET A 71 -12.54 -1.64 3.02
CA MET A 71 -11.99 -0.32 3.25
C MET A 71 -11.06 -0.34 4.47
N ARG A 72 -9.98 0.45 4.40
CA ARG A 72 -9.09 0.70 5.52
C ARG A 72 -8.91 2.21 5.67
N LEU A 73 -9.14 2.73 6.86
CA LEU A 73 -8.88 4.14 7.15
C LEU A 73 -7.39 4.41 6.93
N LEU A 74 -7.07 5.51 6.25
CA LEU A 74 -5.70 5.96 6.09
C LEU A 74 -5.47 7.09 7.11
N PRO A 75 -4.81 6.83 8.24
CA PRO A 75 -4.56 7.86 9.23
C PRO A 75 -3.72 8.98 8.62
N PRO A 76 -4.01 10.26 8.91
CA PRO A 76 -3.22 11.38 8.41
C PRO A 76 -1.73 11.26 8.72
N VAL A 77 -1.36 10.70 9.87
CA VAL A 77 0.05 10.49 10.23
C VAL A 77 0.77 9.54 9.27
N ASP A 78 0.11 8.45 8.88
CA ASP A 78 0.67 7.48 7.95
C ASP A 78 0.70 8.05 6.54
N ALA A 79 -0.39 8.74 6.12
CA ALA A 79 -0.46 9.41 4.83
C ALA A 79 0.62 10.49 4.66
N MET A 80 0.83 11.34 5.67
CA MET A 80 1.87 12.38 5.65
C MET A 80 3.26 11.76 5.63
N ARG A 81 3.50 10.68 6.40
CA ARG A 81 4.77 9.95 6.34
C ARG A 81 5.05 9.38 4.94
N ASP A 82 4.03 8.79 4.31
CA ASP A 82 4.18 8.26 2.94
C ASP A 82 4.45 9.39 1.95
N ILE A 83 3.79 10.55 2.08
CA ILE A 83 4.06 11.74 1.25
C ILE A 83 5.50 12.24 1.45
N ASP A 84 5.96 12.34 2.70
CA ASP A 84 7.30 12.84 3.03
C ASP A 84 8.42 11.89 2.59
N THR A 85 8.11 10.59 2.45
CA THR A 85 9.09 9.55 2.07
C THR A 85 8.96 9.09 0.63
N ALA A 86 7.89 9.47 -0.08
CA ALA A 86 7.68 9.09 -1.46
C ALA A 86 8.73 9.76 -2.35
N PRO A 87 9.47 8.99 -3.18
CA PRO A 87 10.34 9.58 -4.19
C PRO A 87 9.48 10.37 -5.16
N LEU A 88 9.71 11.68 -5.23
CA LEU A 88 8.91 12.63 -6.00
C LEU A 88 8.94 12.33 -7.51
N ASN A 89 9.96 11.61 -8.00
CA ASN A 89 10.05 11.15 -9.37
C ASN A 89 10.30 9.64 -9.44
N ALA A 90 9.61 8.94 -10.34
CA ALA A 90 9.86 7.53 -10.63
C ALA A 90 11.30 7.28 -11.13
N ALA A 91 11.95 8.30 -11.71
CA ALA A 91 13.36 8.29 -12.08
C ALA A 91 14.26 8.12 -10.85
N ASP A 92 14.00 8.86 -9.76
CA ASP A 92 14.80 8.81 -8.54
C ASP A 92 14.67 7.44 -7.84
N ALA A 93 13.50 6.80 -7.93
CA ALA A 93 13.27 5.44 -7.40
C ALA A 93 14.04 4.37 -8.20
N ALA A 94 14.04 4.47 -9.53
CA ALA A 94 14.79 3.57 -10.41
C ALA A 94 16.31 3.74 -10.25
N ASP A 95 16.76 4.99 -10.10
CA ASP A 95 18.17 5.33 -9.88
C ASP A 95 18.66 4.84 -8.52
N GLY A 96 17.85 4.96 -7.47
CA GLY A 96 18.15 4.43 -6.14
C GLY A 96 18.27 2.90 -6.13
N MET A 97 17.36 2.18 -6.80
CA MET A 97 17.41 0.72 -6.91
C MET A 97 18.62 0.26 -7.75
N THR A 98 18.95 0.98 -8.82
CA THR A 98 20.12 0.70 -9.66
C THR A 98 21.42 0.93 -8.89
N ALA A 99 21.52 2.02 -8.13
CA ALA A 99 22.68 2.32 -7.29
C ALA A 99 22.88 1.27 -6.20
N ALA A 100 21.80 0.83 -5.53
CA ALA A 100 21.87 -0.21 -4.52
C ALA A 100 22.29 -1.58 -5.10
N ALA A 101 21.75 -1.95 -6.27
CA ALA A 101 22.15 -3.17 -6.97
C ALA A 101 23.63 -3.14 -7.39
N MET A 102 24.10 -2.00 -7.91
CA MET A 102 25.50 -1.80 -8.28
C MET A 102 26.44 -1.84 -7.07
N ALA A 103 26.06 -1.24 -5.95
CA ALA A 103 26.82 -1.31 -4.71
C ALA A 103 26.93 -2.76 -4.20
N TRP A 104 25.85 -3.53 -4.28
CA TRP A 104 25.85 -4.94 -3.92
C TRP A 104 26.74 -5.79 -4.84
N LEU A 105 26.68 -5.56 -6.16
CA LEU A 105 27.57 -6.21 -7.12
C LEU A 105 29.05 -5.88 -6.86
N ALA A 106 29.36 -4.61 -6.58
CA ALA A 106 30.71 -4.18 -6.22
C ALA A 106 31.20 -4.83 -4.92
N GLN A 107 30.33 -4.97 -3.93
CA GLN A 107 30.62 -5.66 -2.67
C GLN A 107 30.88 -7.16 -2.88
N GLN A 108 30.09 -7.83 -3.73
CA GLN A 108 30.35 -9.22 -4.10
C GLN A 108 31.68 -9.38 -4.84
N ALA A 109 31.98 -8.50 -5.79
CA ALA A 109 33.26 -8.53 -6.53
C ALA A 109 34.46 -8.29 -5.61
N ALA A 110 34.35 -7.36 -4.65
CA ALA A 110 35.39 -7.11 -3.65
C ALA A 110 35.60 -8.30 -2.71
N THR A 111 34.53 -9.02 -2.38
CA THR A 111 34.60 -10.22 -1.51
C THR A 111 35.12 -11.44 -2.27
N ALA A 112 34.77 -11.61 -3.54
CA ALA A 112 35.26 -12.69 -4.41
C ALA A 112 36.77 -12.57 -4.71
N ASN A 113 37.31 -11.36 -4.73
CA ASN A 113 38.75 -11.13 -4.92
C ASN A 113 39.59 -11.32 -3.64
N ARG A 114 38.98 -11.56 -2.48
CA ARG A 114 39.71 -12.05 -1.30
C ARG A 114 39.95 -13.55 -1.45
N ARG A 115 41.06 -13.89 -2.12
CA ARG A 115 41.58 -15.27 -2.19
C ARG A 115 41.80 -15.79 -0.76
N PRO A 116 41.27 -16.97 -0.37
CA PRO A 116 41.61 -17.58 0.91
C PRO A 116 43.10 -17.92 0.90
N GLU A 117 43.87 -17.36 1.83
CA GLU A 117 45.25 -17.80 2.04
C GLU A 117 45.20 -19.22 2.66
N LEU A 118 45.75 -20.19 1.94
CA LEU A 118 45.88 -21.56 2.43
C LEU A 118 46.92 -21.58 3.57
N PRO A 119 46.66 -22.29 4.67
CA PRO A 119 47.57 -22.31 5.82
C PRO A 119 48.94 -22.89 5.44
N PRO A 120 50.04 -22.35 5.97
CA PRO A 120 51.36 -22.91 5.74
C PRO A 120 51.49 -24.27 6.45
N HIS A 121 51.94 -25.28 5.70
CA HIS A 121 52.32 -26.60 6.21
C HIS A 121 53.67 -26.57 6.92
#